data_AF-X1FUL0-F1
#
_entry.id   AF-X1FUL0-F1
#
_cell.length_a   1.000
_cell.length_b   1.000
_cell.length_c   1.000
_cell.angle_alpha   90.00
_cell.angle_beta   90.00
_cell.angle_gamma   90.00
#
_symmetry.space_group_name_H-M   'P 1'
#
loop_
_entity.id
_entity.type
_entity.pdbx_description
1 polymer ?
#
loop_
_entity_poly.entity_id
_entity_poly.type
_entity_poly.pdbx_seq_one_letter_code
_entity_poly.pdbx_strand_id
1 'polypeptide(L)'
;MKRLSGGIDVGSESHHILILDEEDNVLYNQKVAHKLNEFTENINLFKQIEKREGGKISFALEGKNGYSAPLDRILLDRGFTLYNVDNLKLKRFREAFAGEWRDDHRDSLMLSKMLKLKEHINSQREK
;
A
#
# COMPACT_ATOMS: atom_id res chain seq x y z
N MET A 1 17.35 -0.79 8.42
CA MET A 1 16.03 -1.28 8.86
C MET A 1 15.27 -1.68 7.60
N LYS A 2 14.68 -2.88 7.57
CA LYS A 2 13.98 -3.39 6.39
C LYS A 2 12.78 -2.51 6.04
N ARG A 3 12.50 -2.32 4.75
CA ARG A 3 11.36 -1.51 4.27
C ARG A 3 10.32 -2.41 3.64
N LEU A 4 9.12 -2.39 4.18
CA LEU A 4 7.97 -3.15 3.69
C LEU A 4 7.06 -2.20 2.90
N SER A 5 6.56 -2.65 1.76
CA SER A 5 5.77 -1.81 0.84
C SER A 5 4.33 -2.28 0.82
N GLY A 6 3.43 -1.40 1.24
CA GLY A 6 1.99 -1.63 1.21
C GLY A 6 1.30 -0.80 0.13
N GLY A 7 0.28 -1.38 -0.50
CA GLY A 7 -0.59 -0.73 -1.47
C GLY A 7 -2.04 -0.90 -1.07
N ILE A 8 -2.81 0.18 -1.14
CA ILE A 8 -4.22 0.21 -0.77
C ILE A 8 -5.03 0.73 -1.96
N ASP A 9 -5.79 -0.16 -2.59
CA ASP A 9 -6.85 0.25 -3.52
C ASP A 9 -8.13 0.55 -2.72
N VAL A 10 -8.61 1.79 -2.84
CA VAL A 10 -9.68 2.31 -2.00
C VAL A 10 -11.03 2.23 -2.72
N GLY A 11 -11.89 1.31 -2.24
CA GLY A 11 -13.31 1.27 -2.58
C GLY A 11 -14.21 1.87 -1.50
N SER A 12 -15.49 2.09 -1.84
CA SER A 12 -16.51 2.60 -0.91
C SER A 12 -16.98 1.55 0.10
N GLU A 13 -17.08 0.28 -0.31
CA GLU A 13 -17.52 -0.82 0.55
C GLU A 13 -16.37 -1.57 1.22
N SER A 14 -15.19 -1.49 0.60
CA SER A 14 -14.02 -2.28 0.99
C SER A 14 -12.76 -1.75 0.32
N HIS A 15 -11.62 -1.97 0.96
CA HIS A 15 -10.30 -1.68 0.42
C HIS A 15 -9.56 -2.98 0.15
N HIS A 16 -8.83 -3.05 -0.95
CA HIS A 16 -7.88 -4.13 -1.15
C HIS A 16 -6.53 -3.66 -0.64
N ILE A 17 -5.94 -4.44 0.26
CA ILE A 17 -4.64 -4.11 0.86
C ILE A 17 -3.67 -5.25 0.56
N LEU A 18 -2.49 -4.88 0.05
CA LEU A 18 -1.39 -5.79 -0.23
C LEU A 18 -0.11 -5.27 0.43
N ILE A 19 0.67 -6.15 1.05
CA ILE A 19 1.96 -5.82 1.68
C ILE A 19 3.03 -6.79 1.17
N LEU A 20 4.16 -6.24 0.73
CA LEU A 20 5.34 -6.97 0.27
C LEU A 20 6.52 -6.79 1.22
N ASP A 21 7.35 -7.82 1.34
CA ASP A 21 8.71 -7.70 1.87
C ASP A 21 9.67 -7.05 0.85
N GLU A 22 10.98 -7.08 1.09
CA GLU A 22 11.98 -6.47 0.20
C GLU A 22 12.18 -7.31 -1.08
N GLU A 23 11.94 -8.61 -1.01
CA GLU A 23 12.10 -9.62 -2.06
C GLU A 23 10.84 -9.86 -2.91
N ASP A 24 9.78 -9.07 -2.72
CA ASP A 24 8.48 -9.18 -3.42
C ASP A 24 7.61 -10.38 -2.96
N ASN A 25 7.92 -11.01 -1.81
CA ASN A 25 7.02 -11.99 -1.22
C ASN A 25 5.81 -11.28 -0.59
N VAL A 26 4.63 -11.87 -0.79
CA VAL A 26 3.37 -11.37 -0.24
C VAL A 26 3.27 -11.72 1.25
N LEU A 27 3.29 -10.69 2.09
CA LEU A 27 3.11 -10.82 3.55
C LEU A 27 1.65 -10.68 3.97
N TYR A 28 0.86 -9.97 3.17
CA TYR A 28 -0.57 -9.74 3.36
C TYR A 28 -1.23 -9.41 2.02
N ASN A 29 -2.42 -9.95 1.76
CA ASN A 29 -3.19 -9.70 0.55
C ASN A 29 -4.66 -10.04 0.82
N GLN A 30 -5.44 -9.06 1.25
CA GLN A 30 -6.85 -9.28 1.59
C GLN A 30 -7.71 -8.05 1.28
N LYS A 31 -9.00 -8.32 1.14
CA LYS A 31 -10.05 -7.31 1.04
C LYS A 31 -10.58 -7.03 2.44
N VAL A 32 -10.49 -5.76 2.85
CA VAL A 32 -10.90 -5.28 4.17
C VAL A 32 -12.17 -4.46 4.01
N ALA A 33 -13.25 -4.82 4.68
CA ALA A 33 -14.51 -4.07 4.58
C ALA A 33 -14.35 -2.65 5.16
N HIS A 34 -15.10 -1.69 4.63
CA HIS A 34 -15.08 -0.28 5.06
C HIS A 34 -15.78 -0.11 6.42
N LYS A 35 -15.16 -0.66 7.47
CA LYS A 35 -15.69 -0.68 8.85
C LYS A 35 -14.55 -0.47 9.85
N LEU A 36 -14.83 0.30 10.91
CA LEU A 36 -13.82 0.66 11.93
C LEU A 36 -13.21 -0.54 12.66
N ASN A 37 -14.00 -1.59 12.94
CA ASN A 37 -13.51 -2.80 13.59
C ASN A 37 -12.51 -3.55 12.69
N GLU A 38 -12.85 -3.71 11.41
CA GLU A 38 -12.00 -4.33 10.39
C GLU A 38 -10.68 -3.56 10.24
N PHE A 39 -10.72 -2.23 10.22
CA PHE A 39 -9.50 -1.42 10.18
C PHE A 39 -8.62 -1.64 11.41
N THR A 40 -9.21 -1.67 12.60
CA THR A 40 -8.48 -1.83 13.86
C THR A 40 -7.79 -3.20 13.92
N GLU A 41 -8.51 -4.27 13.54
CA GLU A 41 -8.00 -5.64 13.51
C GLU A 41 -6.83 -5.77 12.52
N ASN A 42 -7.00 -5.29 11.29
CA ASN A 42 -5.97 -5.38 10.27
C ASN A 42 -4.74 -4.51 10.59
N ILE A 43 -4.92 -3.34 11.20
CA ILE A 43 -3.80 -2.51 11.65
C ILE A 43 -2.98 -3.20 12.74
N ASN A 44 -3.61 -3.93 13.65
CA ASN A 44 -2.89 -4.73 14.63
C ASN A 44 -2.07 -5.84 13.94
N LEU A 45 -2.62 -6.47 12.91
CA LEU A 45 -1.88 -7.44 12.08
C LEU A 45 -0.71 -6.79 11.34
N PHE A 46 -0.85 -5.57 10.81
CA PHE A 46 0.25 -4.84 10.18
C PHE A 46 1.39 -4.57 11.16
N LYS A 47 1.09 -4.25 12.43
CA LYS A 47 2.12 -4.12 13.48
C LYS A 47 2.80 -5.45 13.82
N GLN A 48 2.06 -6.55 13.79
CA GLN A 48 2.66 -7.88 13.95
C GLN A 48 3.61 -8.21 12.79
N ILE A 49 3.25 -7.83 11.55
CA ILE A 49 4.12 -7.95 10.38
C ILE A 49 5.39 -7.10 10.55
N GLU A 50 5.27 -5.81 10.93
CA GLU A 50 6.45 -4.96 11.21
C GLU A 50 7.41 -5.61 12.22
N LYS A 51 6.85 -6.18 13.31
CA LYS A 51 7.64 -6.84 14.35
C LYS A 51 8.31 -8.12 13.86
N ARG A 52 7.58 -8.97 13.11
CA ARG A 52 8.09 -10.26 12.60
C ARG A 52 9.19 -10.07 11.58
N GLU A 53 9.01 -9.13 10.66
CA GLU A 53 9.99 -8.88 9.59
C GLU A 53 11.15 -7.98 10.03
N GLY A 54 11.04 -7.29 11.18
CA GLY A 54 12.03 -6.33 11.63
C GLY A 54 12.11 -5.09 10.73
N GLY A 55 10.97 -4.67 10.19
CA GLY A 55 10.86 -3.59 9.20
C GLY A 55 9.73 -2.61 9.48
N LYS A 56 9.66 -1.55 8.66
CA LYS A 56 8.57 -0.56 8.70
C LYS A 56 7.75 -0.62 7.43
N ILE A 57 6.43 -0.62 7.58
CA ILE A 57 5.50 -0.57 6.45
C ILE A 57 5.26 0.89 6.07
N SER A 58 5.40 1.16 4.78
CA SER A 58 4.88 2.37 4.14
C SER A 58 3.73 2.00 3.22
N PHE A 59 2.66 2.79 3.19
CA PHE A 59 1.50 2.56 2.33
C PHE A 59 1.41 3.59 1.22
N ALA A 60 1.20 3.12 0.00
CA ALA A 60 0.73 3.93 -1.11
C ALA A 60 -0.78 3.71 -1.26
N LEU A 61 -1.55 4.78 -1.40
CA LEU A 61 -3.00 4.69 -1.60
C LEU A 61 -3.48 5.62 -2.71
N GLU A 62 -4.54 5.17 -3.38
CA GLU A 62 -5.35 5.99 -4.29
C GLU A 62 -6.55 6.55 -3.51
N GLY A 63 -6.56 7.84 -3.19
CA GLY A 63 -7.66 8.47 -2.44
C GLY A 63 -8.87 8.76 -3.33
N LYS A 64 -9.81 7.84 -3.48
CA LYS A 64 -11.05 8.08 -4.24
C LYS A 64 -12.06 8.87 -3.42
N ASN A 65 -12.36 10.11 -3.80
CA ASN A 65 -13.51 10.90 -3.29
C ASN A 65 -13.70 10.92 -1.75
N GLY A 66 -12.62 10.83 -0.97
CA GLY A 66 -12.69 10.81 0.50
C GLY A 66 -12.94 9.44 1.15
N TYR A 67 -13.09 8.37 0.38
CA TYR A 67 -13.28 6.99 0.90
C TYR A 67 -12.03 6.41 1.57
N SER A 68 -10.88 7.10 1.51
CA SER A 68 -9.70 6.74 2.29
C SER A 68 -9.92 6.94 3.78
N ALA A 69 -10.83 7.86 4.17
CA ALA A 69 -11.19 8.06 5.56
C ALA A 69 -12.25 7.05 6.02
N PRO A 70 -12.18 6.53 7.26
CA PRO A 70 -11.20 6.88 8.29
C PRO A 70 -9.88 6.06 8.27
N LEU A 71 -9.71 5.11 7.34
CA LEU A 71 -8.55 4.21 7.33
C LEU A 71 -7.21 4.97 7.27
N ASP A 72 -7.10 5.98 6.42
CA ASP A 72 -5.90 6.80 6.25
C ASP A 72 -5.44 7.47 7.56
N ARG A 73 -6.37 8.07 8.31
CA ARG A 73 -6.12 8.70 9.60
C ARG A 73 -5.66 7.68 10.63
N ILE A 74 -6.32 6.53 10.73
CA ILE A 74 -5.95 5.50 11.70
C ILE A 74 -4.54 4.95 11.38
N LEU A 75 -4.19 4.79 10.10
CA LEU A 75 -2.84 4.39 9.70
C LEU A 75 -1.79 5.44 10.12
N LEU A 76 -2.06 6.72 9.88
CA LEU A 76 -1.16 7.81 10.32
C LEU A 76 -1.03 7.86 11.85
N ASP A 77 -2.13 7.79 12.59
CA ASP A 77 -2.15 7.81 14.06
C ASP A 77 -1.39 6.63 14.67
N ARG A 78 -1.33 5.50 13.96
CA ARG A 78 -0.56 4.30 14.35
C ARG A 78 0.89 4.34 13.86
N GLY A 79 1.35 5.46 13.33
CA GLY A 79 2.73 5.73 12.96
C GLY A 79 3.19 5.04 11.66
N PHE A 80 2.26 4.69 10.77
CA PHE A 80 2.62 4.30 9.41
C PHE A 80 2.91 5.52 8.55
N THR A 81 3.73 5.36 7.52
CA THR A 81 3.94 6.39 6.50
C THR A 81 2.95 6.17 5.36
N LEU A 82 2.23 7.22 4.94
CA LEU A 82 1.30 7.17 3.82
C LEU A 82 1.78 8.07 2.68
N TYR A 83 1.68 7.55 1.47
CA TYR A 83 1.94 8.26 0.23
C TYR A 83 0.67 8.28 -0.61
N ASN A 84 0.18 9.48 -0.92
CA ASN A 84 -0.92 9.64 -1.84
C ASN A 84 -0.40 9.47 -3.28
N VAL A 85 -0.96 8.52 -4.01
CA VAL A 85 -0.66 8.29 -5.42
C VAL A 85 -1.82 8.79 -6.27
N ASP A 86 -1.49 9.71 -7.17
CA ASP A 86 -2.43 10.23 -8.16
C ASP A 86 -2.81 9.17 -9.21
N ASN A 87 -4.08 9.16 -9.60
CA ASN A 87 -4.66 8.17 -10.53
C ASN A 87 -3.96 8.15 -11.89
N LEU A 88 -3.54 9.32 -12.40
CA LEU A 88 -2.83 9.40 -13.68
C LEU A 88 -1.43 8.79 -13.56
N LYS A 89 -0.75 8.96 -12.42
CA LYS A 89 0.56 8.33 -12.16
C LYS A 89 0.44 6.81 -12.10
N LEU A 90 -0.55 6.29 -11.37
CA LEU A 90 -0.80 4.85 -11.30
C LEU A 90 -1.15 4.28 -12.69
N LYS A 91 -2.01 4.98 -13.45
CA LYS A 91 -2.34 4.60 -14.83
C LYS A 91 -1.10 4.51 -15.71
N ARG A 92 -0.25 5.54 -15.72
CA ARG A 92 1.00 5.56 -16.50
C ARG A 92 1.97 4.45 -16.08
N PHE A 93 2.04 4.15 -14.79
CA PHE A 93 2.86 3.04 -14.30
C PHE A 93 2.37 1.70 -14.82
N ARG A 94 1.05 1.46 -14.83
CA ARG A 94 0.46 0.24 -15.45
C ARG A 94 0.78 0.14 -16.94
N GLU A 95 0.63 1.24 -17.67
CA GLU A 95 0.90 1.31 -19.12
C GLU A 95 2.37 1.02 -19.45
N ALA A 96 3.30 1.45 -18.60
CA ALA A 96 4.73 1.21 -18.79
C ALA A 96 5.15 -0.28 -18.69
N PHE A 97 4.39 -1.11 -17.95
CA PHE A 97 4.82 -2.46 -17.57
C PHE A 97 3.78 -3.56 -17.87
N ALA A 98 2.98 -3.40 -18.94
CA ALA A 98 2.17 -4.45 -19.59
C ALA A 98 0.73 -4.70 -19.07
N GLY A 99 -0.17 -3.73 -19.25
CA GLY A 99 -1.57 -4.03 -19.61
C GLY A 99 -2.64 -3.08 -19.08
N GLU A 100 -3.72 -2.90 -19.85
CA GLU A 100 -4.92 -2.11 -19.50
C GLU A 100 -5.84 -2.77 -18.46
N TRP A 101 -5.55 -4.02 -18.08
CA TRP A 101 -6.42 -4.82 -17.21
C TRP A 101 -6.33 -4.34 -15.77
N ARG A 102 -7.48 -3.88 -15.26
CA ARG A 102 -7.66 -3.35 -13.90
C ARG A 102 -8.40 -4.37 -13.04
N ASP A 103 -7.82 -4.70 -11.90
CA ASP A 103 -8.49 -5.40 -10.79
C ASP A 103 -7.91 -4.92 -9.45
N ASP A 104 -8.68 -5.09 -8.36
CA ASP A 104 -8.36 -4.58 -7.02
C ASP A 104 -6.98 -5.10 -6.52
N HIS A 105 -6.64 -6.34 -6.85
CA HIS A 105 -5.37 -6.97 -6.45
C HIS A 105 -4.19 -6.33 -7.18
N ARG A 106 -4.30 -6.16 -8.49
CA ARG A 106 -3.28 -5.58 -9.35
C ARG A 106 -3.05 -4.12 -9.01
N ASP A 107 -4.10 -3.35 -8.72
CA ASP A 107 -3.98 -1.94 -8.32
C ASP A 107 -3.19 -1.83 -6.99
N SER A 108 -3.50 -2.67 -6.01
CA SER A 108 -2.75 -2.76 -4.74
C SER A 108 -1.29 -3.21 -4.94
N LEU A 109 -1.04 -4.14 -5.85
CA LEU A 109 0.30 -4.60 -6.20
C LEU A 109 1.13 -3.49 -6.86
N MET A 110 0.54 -2.75 -7.81
CA MET A 110 1.21 -1.66 -8.51
C MET A 110 1.55 -0.51 -7.55
N LEU A 111 0.62 -0.13 -6.67
CA LEU A 111 0.87 0.85 -5.60
C LEU A 111 2.05 0.42 -4.70
N SER A 112 2.09 -0.86 -4.30
CA SER A 112 3.20 -1.41 -3.51
C SER A 112 4.55 -1.32 -4.26
N LYS A 113 4.56 -1.68 -5.55
CA LYS A 113 5.77 -1.63 -6.39
C LYS A 113 6.26 -0.20 -6.65
N MET A 114 5.36 0.78 -6.76
CA MET A 114 5.74 2.19 -6.90
C MET A 114 6.56 2.70 -5.70
N LEU A 115 6.27 2.24 -4.47
CA LEU A 115 7.08 2.59 -3.30
C LEU A 115 8.50 2.02 -3.42
N LYS A 116 8.64 0.76 -3.81
CA LYS A 116 9.98 0.17 -4.03
C LYS A 116 10.77 0.92 -5.09
N LEU A 117 10.13 1.29 -6.20
CA LEU A 117 10.79 2.05 -7.26
C LEU A 117 11.25 3.43 -6.77
N LYS A 118 10.42 4.15 -6.01
CA LYS A 118 10.81 5.41 -5.37
C LYS A 118 12.08 5.25 -4.54
N GLU A 119 12.19 4.18 -3.77
CA GLU A 119 13.36 3.93 -2.93
C GLU A 119 14.61 3.61 -3.76
N HIS A 120 14.45 2.88 -4.86
CA HIS A 120 15.57 2.58 -5.77
C HIS A 120 16.13 3.86 -6.41
N ILE A 121 15.25 4.70 -6.96
CA ILE A 121 15.61 5.97 -7.62
C ILE A 121 16.23 6.97 -6.63
N ASN A 122 15.67 7.07 -5.42
CA ASN A 122 16.20 7.99 -4.40
C ASN A 122 17.39 7.41 -3.61
N SER A 123 17.85 6.21 -3.94
CA SER A 123 19.02 5.63 -3.29
C SER A 123 20.29 6.38 -3.70
N GLN A 124 21.26 6.48 -2.80
CA GLN A 124 22.53 7.17 -3.03
C GLN A 124 23.36 6.58 -4.19
N ARG A 125 22.91 5.47 -4.82
CA ARG A 125 23.58 4.85 -5.98
C ARG A 125 23.37 5.58 -7.30
N GLU A 126 22.48 6.57 -7.36
CA GLU A 126 22.20 7.37 -8.56
C GLU A 126 22.74 8.82 -8.48
N LYS A 127 23.67 9.13 -7.56
CA LYS A 127 24.45 10.38 -7.57
C LYS A 127 25.90 10.10 -7.93
#